data_AF-A0A9E0IW16-F1
#
_entry.id   AF-A0A9E0IW16-F1
#
_cell.length_a   1.000
_cell.length_b   1.000
_cell.length_c   1.000
_cell.angle_alpha   90.00
_cell.angle_beta   90.00
_cell.angle_gamma   90.00
#
_symmetry.space_group_name_H-M   'P 1'
#
loop_
_entity.id
_entity.type
_entity.pdbx_description
1 polymer ?
#
loop_
_entity_poly.entity_id
_entity_poly.type
_entity_poly.pdbx_seq_one_letter_code
_entity_poly.pdbx_strand_id
1 'polypeptide(L)'
;MSFLDKLKAVFIVPEGNKGNMQKGEAGKANRSPSSRELSEAEQQAALSDDAQSRFLQILSDALEQHNEPGFDYLEFRKALRAVQALGNLDEAASYRTAFAAAQALNVTAPKLIDAANRYVGILELEFQKFEQTAQQFLATETSKNERLAEQLRTSIQEKETAIQTLKKELEEAKLKLAGSEGELEAAHSKVEVNKRGFSHVYQQLTSQIQADIHNMERYLS
;
A
#
# COMPACT_ATOMS: atom_id res chain seq x y z
N MET A 1 -19.09 -15.94 -9.31
CA MET A 1 -18.32 -15.20 -8.29
C MET A 1 -18.02 -16.14 -7.15
N SER A 2 -16.74 -16.34 -6.81
CA SER A 2 -16.33 -17.26 -5.74
C SER A 2 -16.57 -16.61 -4.36
N PHE A 3 -16.76 -17.42 -3.32
CA PHE A 3 -16.80 -16.99 -1.92
C PHE A 3 -15.57 -16.12 -1.56
N LEU A 4 -14.40 -16.46 -2.12
CA LEU A 4 -13.16 -15.71 -1.97
C LEU A 4 -13.24 -14.28 -2.56
N ASP A 5 -13.96 -14.09 -3.66
CA ASP A 5 -14.11 -12.77 -4.30
C ASP A 5 -15.03 -11.88 -3.46
N LYS A 6 -16.08 -12.47 -2.87
CA LYS A 6 -16.97 -11.77 -1.94
C LYS A 6 -16.23 -11.37 -0.66
N LEU A 7 -15.37 -12.24 -0.13
CA LEU A 7 -14.60 -11.98 1.09
C LEU A 7 -13.55 -10.87 0.91
N LYS A 8 -12.80 -10.89 -0.20
CA LYS A 8 -11.82 -9.83 -0.54
C LYS A 8 -12.45 -8.45 -0.58
N ALA A 9 -13.65 -8.33 -1.14
CA ALA A 9 -14.38 -7.07 -1.23
C ALA A 9 -14.95 -6.56 0.12
N VAL A 10 -14.75 -7.28 1.23
CA VAL A 10 -15.10 -6.82 2.60
C VAL A 10 -13.86 -6.33 3.35
N PHE A 11 -12.69 -6.91 3.08
CA PHE A 11 -11.44 -6.55 3.75
C PHE A 11 -10.65 -5.43 3.06
N ILE A 12 -10.98 -5.11 1.80
CA ILE A 12 -10.38 -3.98 1.09
C ILE A 12 -11.09 -2.70 1.52
N VAL A 13 -10.47 -1.95 2.44
CA VAL A 13 -10.82 -0.55 2.70
C VAL A 13 -10.58 0.23 1.40
N PRO A 14 -11.57 0.97 0.86
CA PRO A 14 -11.33 1.83 -0.30
C PRO A 14 -10.22 2.83 0.03
N GLU A 15 -9.14 2.81 -0.73
CA GLU A 15 -8.07 3.81 -0.68
C GLU A 15 -8.64 5.17 -1.06
N GLY A 16 -9.11 5.91 -0.05
CA GLY A 16 -9.87 7.12 -0.30
C GLY A 16 -9.95 8.04 0.91
N ASN A 17 -8.84 8.30 1.60
CA ASN A 17 -8.67 9.59 2.28
C ASN A 17 -7.20 9.90 2.61
N LYS A 18 -6.51 10.63 1.71
CA LYS A 18 -5.26 11.32 2.05
C LYS A 18 -5.61 12.57 2.88
N GLY A 19 -5.84 12.38 4.17
CA GLY A 19 -6.07 13.44 5.15
C GLY A 19 -4.85 13.64 6.05
N ASN A 20 -4.00 14.57 5.64
CA ASN A 20 -3.05 15.38 6.42
C ASN A 20 -2.93 15.09 7.94
N MET A 21 -1.77 14.60 8.40
CA MET A 21 -1.36 14.74 9.80
C MET A 21 0.12 15.06 9.96
N GLN A 22 0.34 16.09 10.78
CA GLN A 22 1.58 16.77 11.09
C GLN A 22 2.55 15.93 11.94
N LYS A 23 3.82 16.28 11.76
CA LYS A 23 4.99 15.97 12.57
C LYS A 23 4.73 16.20 14.08
N GLY A 24 5.06 15.21 14.90
CA GLY A 24 5.10 15.29 16.36
C GLY A 24 6.08 14.23 16.90
N GLU A 25 6.85 14.61 17.92
CA GLU A 25 8.15 14.06 18.28
C GLU A 25 8.18 12.69 18.97
N ALA A 26 9.37 12.09 18.93
CA ALA A 26 9.73 10.84 19.58
C ALA A 26 9.74 10.93 21.11
N GLY A 27 9.08 9.96 21.75
CA GLY A 27 9.21 9.68 23.18
C GLY A 27 9.17 8.17 23.42
N LYS A 28 10.32 7.58 23.76
CA LYS A 28 10.46 6.19 24.21
C LYS A 28 9.73 6.01 25.56
N ALA A 29 8.82 5.05 25.64
CA ALA A 29 8.46 4.43 26.92
C ALA A 29 8.03 2.97 26.71
N ASN A 30 8.81 2.09 27.33
CA ASN A 30 8.66 0.65 27.48
C ASN A 30 7.28 0.24 28.04
N ARG A 31 6.56 -0.69 27.39
CA ARG A 31 5.46 -1.44 28.01
C ARG A 31 5.42 -2.88 27.49
N SER A 32 5.65 -3.81 28.42
CA SER A 32 5.37 -5.25 28.33
C SER A 32 3.89 -5.54 27.98
N PRO A 33 3.57 -6.76 27.47
CA PRO A 33 2.28 -7.06 26.89
C PRO A 33 1.25 -7.31 28.00
N SER A 34 0.52 -6.26 28.37
CA SER A 34 -0.74 -6.44 29.09
C SER A 34 -1.79 -6.79 28.06
N SER A 35 -2.31 -8.01 28.14
CA SER A 35 -3.55 -8.45 27.50
C SER A 35 -4.63 -7.38 27.72
N ARG A 36 -4.91 -6.58 26.68
CA ARG A 36 -6.11 -5.76 26.63
C ARG A 36 -7.26 -6.71 26.34
N GLU A 37 -8.04 -7.02 27.36
CA GLU A 37 -9.42 -7.44 27.14
C GLU A 37 -10.10 -6.26 26.43
N LEU A 38 -10.49 -6.50 25.18
CA LEU A 38 -11.23 -5.54 24.35
C LEU A 38 -12.58 -5.29 25.04
N SER A 39 -12.95 -4.01 25.15
CA SER A 39 -14.24 -3.60 25.71
C SER A 39 -15.39 -4.07 24.79
N GLU A 40 -16.54 -4.42 25.36
CA GLU A 40 -17.78 -4.72 24.61
C GLU A 40 -18.17 -3.59 23.63
N ALA A 41 -17.70 -2.36 23.87
CA ALA A 41 -17.88 -1.21 22.97
C ALA A 41 -17.01 -1.26 21.70
N GLU A 42 -15.87 -1.98 21.71
CA GLU A 42 -15.01 -2.17 20.53
C GLU A 42 -15.52 -3.35 19.65
N GLN A 43 -16.33 -4.24 20.22
CA GLN A 43 -17.00 -5.33 19.48
C GLN A 43 -18.18 -4.82 18.63
N GLN A 44 -18.65 -3.59 18.89
CA GLN A 44 -19.62 -2.86 18.07
C GLN A 44 -18.94 -1.73 17.29
N ALA A 45 -17.78 -1.99 16.67
CA ALA A 45 -17.38 -1.19 15.53
C ALA A 45 -18.46 -1.36 14.45
N ALA A 46 -19.22 -0.30 14.17
CA ALA A 46 -20.39 -0.32 13.30
C ALA A 46 -20.07 -1.03 11.98
N LEU A 47 -20.46 -2.30 11.89
CA LEU A 47 -20.50 -3.05 10.65
C LEU A 47 -21.35 -2.22 9.69
N SER A 48 -20.81 -1.83 8.54
CA SER A 48 -21.62 -1.13 7.55
C SER A 48 -22.84 -1.99 7.19
N ASP A 49 -23.99 -1.36 6.97
CA ASP A 49 -25.22 -2.06 6.57
C ASP A 49 -24.99 -2.97 5.35
N ASP A 50 -24.08 -2.57 4.46
CA ASP A 50 -23.64 -3.37 3.31
C ASP A 50 -22.87 -4.63 3.73
N ALA A 51 -21.94 -4.54 4.68
CA ALA A 51 -21.20 -5.71 5.16
C ALA A 51 -22.14 -6.69 5.88
N GLN A 52 -23.03 -6.18 6.74
CA GLN A 52 -24.04 -6.99 7.42
C GLN A 52 -24.94 -7.73 6.41
N SER A 53 -25.45 -7.02 5.40
CA SER A 53 -26.30 -7.60 4.35
C SER A 53 -25.59 -8.72 3.60
N ARG A 54 -24.30 -8.56 3.31
CA ARG A 54 -23.50 -9.57 2.61
C ARG A 54 -23.24 -10.80 3.49
N PHE A 55 -22.98 -10.63 4.78
CA PHE A 55 -22.82 -11.75 5.70
C PHE A 55 -24.13 -12.52 5.87
N LEU A 56 -25.25 -11.82 6.03
CA LEU A 56 -26.58 -12.44 6.09
C LEU A 56 -26.90 -13.23 4.82
N GLN A 57 -26.55 -12.71 3.64
CA GLN A 57 -26.72 -13.43 2.39
C GLN A 57 -25.88 -14.71 2.35
N ILE A 58 -24.60 -14.64 2.71
CA ILE A 58 -23.70 -15.81 2.71
C ILE A 58 -24.22 -16.91 3.64
N LEU A 59 -24.62 -16.55 4.86
CA LEU A 59 -25.14 -17.51 5.83
C LEU A 59 -26.50 -18.07 5.40
N SER A 60 -27.36 -17.23 4.79
CA SER A 60 -28.66 -17.69 4.26
C SER A 60 -28.48 -18.65 3.10
N ASP A 61 -27.58 -18.34 2.15
CA ASP A 61 -27.24 -19.21 1.02
C ASP A 61 -26.72 -20.58 1.53
N ALA A 62 -25.90 -20.59 2.58
CA ALA A 62 -25.37 -21.82 3.17
C ALA A 62 -26.47 -22.67 3.82
N LEU A 63 -27.39 -22.05 4.56
CA LEU A 63 -28.54 -22.75 5.14
C LEU A 63 -29.46 -23.31 4.05
N GLU A 64 -29.72 -22.56 2.97
CA GLU A 64 -30.55 -23.01 1.86
C GLU A 64 -29.94 -24.17 1.08
N GLN A 65 -28.62 -24.17 0.87
CA GLN A 65 -27.91 -25.27 0.21
C GLN A 65 -27.99 -26.58 0.99
N HIS A 66 -28.10 -26.50 2.30
CA HIS A 66 -28.25 -27.64 3.20
C HIS A 66 -29.70 -27.92 3.60
N ASN A 67 -30.67 -27.26 2.94
CA ASN A 67 -32.08 -27.43 3.27
C ASN A 67 -32.56 -28.85 2.93
N GLU A 68 -33.26 -29.47 3.87
CA GLU A 68 -33.80 -30.82 3.69
C GLU A 68 -35.16 -30.80 2.99
N PRO A 69 -35.49 -31.81 2.17
CA PRO A 69 -36.80 -31.89 1.55
C PRO A 69 -37.89 -32.17 2.61
N GLY A 70 -38.98 -31.40 2.55
CA GLY A 70 -40.15 -31.55 3.41
C GLY A 70 -40.28 -30.43 4.44
N PHE A 71 -41.09 -30.66 5.47
CA PHE A 71 -41.28 -29.70 6.56
C PHE A 71 -40.20 -29.91 7.62
N ASP A 72 -39.30 -28.94 7.75
CA ASP A 72 -38.11 -28.98 8.59
C ASP A 72 -38.06 -27.76 9.54
N TYR A 73 -36.90 -27.47 10.13
CA TYR A 73 -36.73 -26.30 11.01
C TYR A 73 -36.91 -24.96 10.28
N LEU A 74 -36.46 -24.82 9.03
CA LEU A 74 -36.60 -23.56 8.29
C LEU A 74 -38.07 -23.28 7.97
N GLU A 75 -38.82 -24.30 7.57
CA GLU A 75 -40.27 -24.20 7.35
C GLU A 75 -41.04 -23.98 8.66
N PHE A 76 -40.63 -24.64 9.75
CA PHE A 76 -41.18 -24.39 11.09
C PHE A 76 -40.97 -22.94 11.52
N ARG A 77 -39.79 -22.36 11.31
CA ARG A 77 -39.50 -20.96 11.63
C ARG A 77 -40.35 -19.99 10.79
N LYS A 78 -40.58 -20.29 9.52
CA LYS A 78 -41.49 -19.50 8.65
C LYS A 78 -42.93 -19.56 9.18
N ALA A 79 -43.42 -20.75 9.53
CA ALA A 79 -44.75 -20.94 10.10
C ALA A 79 -44.89 -20.20 11.45
N LEU A 80 -43.90 -20.31 12.34
CA LEU A 80 -43.88 -19.62 13.62
C LEU A 80 -43.94 -18.10 13.45
N ARG A 81 -43.14 -17.54 12.52
CA ARG A 81 -43.18 -16.11 12.22
C ARG A 81 -44.56 -15.66 11.72
N ALA A 82 -45.20 -16.46 10.87
CA ALA A 82 -46.55 -16.16 10.38
C ALA A 82 -47.59 -16.14 11.54
N VAL A 83 -47.48 -17.08 12.50
CA VAL A 83 -48.34 -17.11 13.69
C VAL A 83 -48.07 -15.92 14.60
N GLN A 84 -46.80 -15.60 14.86
CA GLN A 84 -46.41 -14.46 15.70
C GLN A 84 -46.83 -13.11 15.09
N ALA A 85 -46.85 -13.00 13.76
CA ALA A 85 -47.31 -11.79 13.06
C ALA A 85 -48.81 -11.49 13.29
N LEU A 86 -49.62 -12.48 13.70
CA LEU A 86 -51.02 -12.27 14.06
C LEU A 86 -51.19 -11.51 15.40
N GLY A 87 -50.13 -11.44 16.22
CA GLY A 87 -50.04 -10.59 17.41
C GLY A 87 -50.99 -10.93 18.56
N ASN A 88 -51.77 -12.00 18.45
CA ASN A 88 -52.87 -12.35 19.35
C ASN A 88 -52.58 -13.56 20.26
N LEU A 89 -51.37 -14.11 20.19
CA LEU A 89 -50.96 -15.30 20.93
C LEU A 89 -49.70 -15.00 21.74
N ASP A 90 -49.61 -15.58 22.94
CA ASP A 90 -48.35 -15.59 23.69
C ASP A 90 -47.32 -16.49 22.99
N GLU A 91 -46.06 -16.40 23.41
CA GLU A 91 -44.95 -17.12 22.79
C GLU A 91 -45.19 -18.64 22.82
N ALA A 92 -45.57 -19.17 23.99
CA ALA A 92 -45.82 -20.60 24.15
C ALA A 92 -46.98 -21.10 23.27
N ALA A 93 -48.08 -20.35 23.14
CA ALA A 93 -49.17 -20.68 22.23
C ALA A 93 -48.74 -20.56 20.77
N SER A 94 -47.92 -19.57 20.42
CA SER A 94 -47.38 -19.43 19.05
C SER A 94 -46.55 -20.64 18.62
N TYR A 95 -45.64 -21.09 19.49
CA TYR A 95 -44.86 -22.32 19.26
C TYR A 95 -45.74 -23.56 19.18
N ARG A 96 -46.73 -23.72 20.07
CA ARG A 96 -47.69 -24.85 20.04
C ARG A 96 -48.52 -24.87 18.77
N THR A 97 -49.03 -23.71 18.32
CA THR A 97 -49.83 -23.57 17.11
C THR A 97 -49.00 -23.89 15.86
N ALA A 98 -47.79 -23.34 15.74
CA ALA A 98 -46.89 -23.66 14.63
C ALA A 98 -46.51 -25.16 14.63
N PHE A 99 -46.31 -25.75 15.82
CA PHE A 99 -45.96 -27.17 15.94
C PHE A 99 -47.14 -28.09 15.62
N ALA A 100 -48.38 -27.68 15.91
CA ALA A 100 -49.56 -28.45 15.50
C ALA A 100 -49.66 -28.59 13.97
N ALA A 101 -49.30 -27.55 13.21
CA ALA A 101 -49.20 -27.63 11.75
C ALA A 101 -48.09 -28.58 11.28
N ALA A 102 -46.92 -28.56 11.95
CA ALA A 102 -45.83 -29.49 11.69
C ALA A 102 -46.22 -30.96 11.97
N GLN A 103 -46.94 -31.20 13.07
CA GLN A 103 -47.45 -32.53 13.43
C GLN A 103 -48.45 -33.08 12.40
N ALA A 104 -49.32 -32.22 11.83
CA ALA A 104 -50.23 -32.62 10.76
C ALA A 104 -49.48 -33.10 9.50
N LEU A 105 -48.22 -32.70 9.34
CA LEU A 105 -47.30 -33.14 8.28
C LEU A 105 -46.36 -34.28 8.72
N ASN A 106 -46.70 -34.99 9.80
CA ASN A 106 -45.93 -36.09 10.39
C ASN A 106 -44.52 -35.70 10.88
N VAL A 107 -44.34 -34.44 11.31
CA VAL A 107 -43.08 -33.97 11.90
C VAL A 107 -43.16 -34.03 13.42
N THR A 108 -42.13 -34.63 14.04
CA THR A 108 -42.02 -34.74 15.50
C THR A 108 -41.11 -33.65 16.07
N ALA A 109 -41.28 -33.31 17.36
CA ALA A 109 -40.44 -32.32 18.02
C ALA A 109 -38.94 -32.71 18.02
N PRO A 110 -38.54 -33.97 18.30
CA PRO A 110 -37.14 -34.38 18.17
C PRO A 110 -36.57 -34.12 16.78
N LYS A 111 -37.33 -34.42 15.71
CA LYS A 111 -36.89 -34.20 14.33
C LYS A 111 -36.62 -32.71 14.03
N LEU A 112 -37.46 -31.80 14.56
CA LEU A 112 -37.26 -30.35 14.41
C LEU A 112 -36.03 -29.86 15.19
N ILE A 113 -35.83 -30.36 16.40
CA ILE A 113 -34.66 -30.02 17.23
C ILE A 113 -33.38 -30.53 16.57
N ASP A 114 -33.39 -31.76 16.05
CA ASP A 114 -32.24 -32.32 15.34
C ASP A 114 -31.94 -31.52 14.06
N ALA A 115 -32.97 -31.10 13.32
CA ALA A 115 -32.80 -30.23 12.16
C ALA A 115 -32.20 -28.86 12.55
N ALA A 116 -32.70 -28.25 13.63
CA ALA A 116 -32.16 -26.99 14.14
C ALA A 116 -30.67 -27.13 14.52
N ASN A 117 -30.31 -28.20 15.22
CA ASN A 117 -28.92 -28.49 15.59
C ASN A 117 -28.02 -28.71 14.37
N ARG A 118 -28.52 -29.36 13.30
CA ARG A 118 -27.80 -29.48 12.03
C ARG A 118 -27.50 -28.10 11.44
N TYR A 119 -28.48 -27.20 11.40
CA TYR A 119 -28.28 -25.84 10.90
C TYR A 119 -27.30 -25.02 11.74
N VAL A 120 -27.30 -25.18 13.07
CA VAL A 120 -26.28 -24.58 13.94
C VAL A 120 -24.88 -25.10 13.55
N GLY A 121 -24.73 -26.42 13.38
CA GLY A 121 -23.45 -27.00 12.96
C GLY A 121 -22.97 -26.52 11.57
N ILE A 122 -23.89 -26.26 10.63
CA ILE A 122 -23.57 -25.67 9.33
C ILE A 122 -23.05 -24.24 9.49
N LEU A 123 -23.72 -23.43 10.33
CA LEU A 123 -23.26 -22.06 10.61
C LEU A 123 -21.90 -22.03 11.30
N GLU A 124 -21.65 -22.96 12.23
CA GLU A 124 -20.33 -23.12 12.86
C GLU A 124 -19.25 -23.48 11.85
N LEU A 125 -19.54 -24.39 10.91
CA LEU A 125 -18.62 -24.76 9.84
C LEU A 125 -18.31 -23.57 8.92
N GLU A 126 -19.33 -22.80 8.53
CA GLU A 126 -19.13 -21.60 7.71
C GLU A 126 -18.34 -20.52 8.45
N PHE A 127 -18.57 -20.36 9.75
CA PHE A 127 -17.77 -19.47 10.59
C PHE A 127 -16.30 -19.90 10.63
N GLN A 128 -16.02 -21.20 10.81
CA GLN A 128 -14.64 -21.72 10.80
C GLN A 128 -13.96 -21.53 9.44
N LYS A 129 -14.67 -21.75 8.33
CA LYS A 129 -14.15 -21.48 6.97
C LYS A 129 -13.85 -20.00 6.77
N PHE A 130 -14.72 -19.12 7.26
CA PHE A 130 -14.50 -17.68 7.22
C PHE A 130 -13.22 -17.29 7.97
N GLU A 131 -13.07 -17.75 9.22
CA GLU A 131 -11.88 -17.48 10.05
C GLU A 131 -10.59 -17.96 9.36
N GLN A 132 -10.59 -19.19 8.84
CA GLN A 132 -9.44 -19.73 8.12
C GLN A 132 -9.09 -18.89 6.89
N THR A 133 -10.10 -18.48 6.13
CA THR A 133 -9.89 -17.69 4.92
C THR A 133 -9.40 -16.28 5.27
N ALA A 134 -9.93 -15.67 6.32
CA ALA A 134 -9.48 -14.37 6.81
C ALA A 134 -8.01 -14.41 7.24
N GLN A 135 -7.60 -15.45 7.97
CA GLN A 135 -6.21 -15.66 8.36
C GLN A 135 -5.28 -15.85 7.16
N GLN A 136 -5.70 -16.65 6.17
CA GLN A 136 -4.93 -16.84 4.93
C GLN A 136 -4.80 -15.56 4.12
N PHE A 137 -5.87 -14.77 4.03
CA PHE A 137 -5.87 -13.48 3.37
C PHE A 137 -4.89 -12.52 4.05
N LEU A 138 -4.97 -12.40 5.38
CA LEU A 138 -4.06 -11.56 6.16
C LEU A 138 -2.60 -11.99 5.99
N ALA A 139 -2.31 -13.29 6.06
CA ALA A 139 -0.95 -13.81 5.87
C ALA A 139 -0.42 -13.51 4.46
N THR A 140 -1.27 -13.65 3.43
CA THR A 140 -0.90 -13.37 2.04
C THR A 140 -0.61 -11.90 1.81
N GLU A 141 -1.49 -10.99 2.26
CA GLU A 141 -1.28 -9.55 2.11
C GLU A 141 -0.08 -9.07 2.93
N THR A 142 0.13 -9.61 4.13
CA THR A 142 1.31 -9.30 4.94
C THR A 142 2.59 -9.70 4.21
N SER A 143 2.69 -10.95 3.73
CA SER A 143 3.85 -11.44 2.98
C SER A 143 4.11 -10.65 1.70
N LYS A 144 3.05 -10.24 1.00
CA LYS A 144 3.15 -9.40 -0.21
C LYS A 144 3.72 -8.01 0.13
N ASN A 145 3.21 -7.39 1.20
CA ASN A 145 3.67 -6.09 1.65
C ASN A 145 5.10 -6.13 2.19
N GLU A 146 5.48 -7.19 2.91
CA GLU A 146 6.87 -7.42 3.35
C GLU A 146 7.84 -7.53 2.18
N ARG A 147 7.49 -8.32 1.14
CA ARG A 147 8.31 -8.44 -0.08
C ARG A 147 8.46 -7.11 -0.80
N LEU A 148 7.37 -6.34 -0.94
CA LEU A 148 7.40 -5.03 -1.58
C LEU A 148 8.24 -4.04 -0.76
N ALA A 149 8.12 -4.04 0.56
CA ALA A 149 8.93 -3.21 1.44
C ALA A 149 10.43 -3.52 1.30
N GLU A 150 10.79 -4.80 1.22
CA GLU A 150 12.18 -5.22 1.05
C GLU A 150 12.74 -4.82 -0.33
N GLN A 151 11.96 -5.01 -1.39
CA GLN A 151 12.34 -4.54 -2.73
C GLN A 151 12.58 -3.04 -2.78
N LEU A 152 11.72 -2.25 -2.13
CA LEU A 152 11.89 -0.80 -2.06
C LEU A 152 13.12 -0.42 -1.24
N ARG A 153 13.41 -1.08 -0.11
CA ARG A 153 14.63 -0.83 0.67
C ARG A 153 15.90 -1.06 -0.15
N THR A 154 15.98 -2.19 -0.85
CA THR A 154 17.12 -2.49 -1.72
C THR A 154 17.26 -1.43 -2.81
N SER A 155 16.16 -1.04 -3.48
CA SER A 155 16.20 -0.02 -4.53
C SER A 155 16.62 1.35 -3.99
N ILE A 156 16.21 1.72 -2.78
CA ILE A 156 16.64 2.96 -2.12
C ILE A 156 18.15 2.91 -1.88
N GLN A 157 18.68 1.83 -1.31
CA GLN A 157 20.11 1.68 -1.02
C GLN A 157 20.97 1.72 -2.29
N GLU A 158 20.54 1.07 -3.37
CA GLU A 158 21.21 1.13 -4.68
C GLU A 158 21.25 2.56 -5.22
N LYS A 159 20.13 3.29 -5.15
CA LYS A 159 20.05 4.68 -5.61
C LYS A 159 20.89 5.63 -4.76
N GLU A 160 20.92 5.44 -3.43
CA GLU A 160 21.77 6.21 -2.54
C GLU A 160 23.25 6.01 -2.87
N THR A 161 23.66 4.77 -3.14
CA THR A 161 25.02 4.44 -3.56
C THR A 161 25.36 5.12 -4.89
N ALA A 162 24.45 5.06 -5.87
CA ALA A 162 24.63 5.72 -7.17
C ALA A 162 24.75 7.24 -7.02
N ILE A 163 23.96 7.87 -6.15
CA ILE A 163 24.06 9.31 -5.85
C ILE A 163 25.43 9.66 -5.28
N GLN A 164 25.99 8.85 -4.39
CA GLN A 164 27.32 9.09 -3.83
C GLN A 164 28.41 9.03 -4.91
N THR A 165 28.35 8.02 -5.80
CA THR A 165 29.28 7.90 -6.93
C THR A 165 29.17 9.10 -7.86
N LEU A 166 27.96 9.46 -8.30
CA LEU A 166 27.73 10.60 -9.18
C LEU A 166 28.20 11.93 -8.58
N LYS A 167 28.04 12.11 -7.26
CA LYS A 167 28.58 13.28 -6.56
C LYS A 167 30.10 13.33 -6.61
N LYS A 168 30.78 12.20 -6.42
CA LYS A 168 32.24 12.12 -6.51
C LYS A 168 32.72 12.44 -7.93
N GLU A 169 32.10 11.83 -8.94
CA GLU A 169 32.42 12.08 -10.35
C GLU A 169 32.21 13.56 -10.74
N LEU A 170 31.14 14.18 -10.23
CA LEU A 170 30.87 15.61 -10.43
C LEU A 170 31.98 16.49 -9.86
N GLU A 171 32.45 16.23 -8.65
CA GLU A 171 33.53 16.99 -8.03
C GLU A 171 34.87 16.79 -8.77
N GLU A 172 35.16 15.57 -9.21
CA GLU A 172 36.33 15.30 -10.06
C GLU A 172 36.26 16.05 -11.40
N ALA A 173 35.08 16.11 -12.02
CA ALA A 173 34.87 16.86 -13.26
C ALA A 173 35.03 18.37 -13.07
N LYS A 174 34.51 18.93 -11.98
CA LYS A 174 34.71 20.35 -11.62
C LYS A 174 36.18 20.70 -11.43
N LEU A 175 36.93 19.83 -10.74
CA LEU A 175 38.36 20.04 -10.51
C LEU A 175 39.14 20.04 -11.83
N LYS A 176 38.83 19.10 -12.73
CA LYS A 176 39.43 19.05 -14.08
C LYS A 176 39.11 20.29 -14.89
N LEU A 177 37.86 20.75 -14.86
CA LEU A 177 37.44 21.97 -15.57
C LEU A 177 38.24 23.20 -15.09
N ALA A 178 38.30 23.40 -13.78
CA ALA A 178 39.07 24.52 -13.20
C ALA A 178 40.56 24.46 -13.57
N GLY A 179 41.15 23.26 -13.59
CA GLY A 179 42.53 23.05 -14.05
C GLY A 179 42.72 23.45 -15.51
N SER A 180 41.84 22.97 -16.41
CA SER A 180 41.89 23.30 -17.83
C SER A 180 41.68 24.80 -18.10
N GLU A 181 40.79 25.47 -17.36
CA GLU A 181 40.60 26.92 -17.46
C GLU A 181 41.86 27.69 -17.03
N GLY A 182 42.53 27.24 -15.97
CA GLY A 182 43.80 27.83 -15.53
C GLY A 182 44.93 27.64 -16.54
N GLU A 183 45.04 26.46 -17.15
CA GLU A 183 46.01 26.19 -18.22
C GLU A 183 45.75 27.04 -19.47
N LEU A 184 44.47 27.21 -19.83
CA LEU A 184 44.06 28.03 -20.97
C LEU A 184 44.45 29.50 -20.75
N GLU A 185 44.16 30.06 -19.57
CA GLU A 185 44.52 31.45 -19.24
C GLU A 185 46.04 31.66 -19.23
N ALA A 186 46.79 30.71 -18.67
CA ALA A 186 48.24 30.75 -18.67
C ALA A 186 48.82 30.71 -20.09
N ALA A 187 48.25 29.88 -20.98
CA ALA A 187 48.63 29.81 -22.38
C ALA A 187 48.34 31.13 -23.11
N HIS A 188 47.15 31.71 -22.92
CA HIS A 188 46.78 33.02 -23.49
C HIS A 188 47.75 34.12 -23.06
N SER A 189 48.02 34.23 -21.76
CA SER A 189 48.96 35.21 -21.20
C SER A 189 50.36 35.06 -21.81
N LYS A 190 50.86 33.82 -21.92
CA LYS A 190 52.19 33.55 -22.50
C LYS A 190 52.26 33.93 -23.98
N VAL A 191 51.21 33.67 -24.76
CA VAL A 191 51.13 34.08 -26.16
C VAL A 191 51.19 35.61 -26.28
N GLU A 192 50.41 36.34 -25.48
CA GLU A 192 50.39 37.80 -25.51
C GLU A 192 51.71 38.45 -25.04
N VAL A 193 52.37 37.87 -24.04
CA VAL A 193 53.72 38.30 -23.62
C VAL A 193 54.73 38.08 -24.75
N ASN A 194 54.74 36.89 -25.35
CA ASN A 194 55.67 36.56 -26.44
C ASN A 194 55.43 37.43 -27.67
N LYS A 195 54.17 37.69 -28.03
CA LYS A 195 53.79 38.56 -29.15
C LYS A 195 54.31 39.99 -28.93
N ARG A 196 54.11 40.56 -27.75
CA ARG A 196 54.64 41.89 -27.40
C ARG A 196 56.17 41.93 -27.45
N GLY A 197 56.83 40.91 -26.88
CA GLY A 197 58.28 40.80 -26.91
C GLY A 197 58.83 40.73 -28.34
N PHE A 198 58.21 39.91 -29.19
CA PHE A 198 58.57 39.81 -30.60
C PHE A 198 58.39 41.13 -31.35
N SER A 199 57.23 41.78 -31.21
CA SER A 199 56.97 43.08 -31.85
C SER A 199 57.97 44.16 -31.44
N HIS A 200 58.37 44.20 -30.16
CA HIS A 200 59.37 45.14 -29.67
C HIS A 200 60.74 44.91 -30.33
N VAL A 201 61.23 43.66 -30.34
CA VAL A 201 62.52 43.31 -30.95
C VAL A 201 62.50 43.57 -32.46
N TYR A 202 61.39 43.23 -33.13
CA TYR A 202 61.19 43.53 -34.55
C TYR A 202 61.29 45.03 -34.83
N GLN A 203 60.54 45.87 -34.10
CA GLN A 203 60.57 47.33 -34.27
C GLN A 203 61.96 47.92 -34.01
N GLN A 204 62.66 47.44 -32.99
CA GLN A 204 64.02 47.88 -32.68
C GLN A 204 64.98 47.56 -33.85
N LEU A 205 64.95 46.32 -34.35
CA LEU A 205 65.84 45.90 -35.43
C LEU A 205 65.52 46.63 -36.74
N THR A 206 64.23 46.78 -37.07
CA THR A 206 63.81 47.55 -38.25
C THR A 206 64.25 49.00 -38.15
N SER A 207 64.09 49.65 -36.98
CA SER A 207 64.50 51.05 -36.78
C SER A 207 66.02 51.20 -36.91
N GLN A 208 66.79 50.25 -36.37
CA GLN A 208 68.25 50.23 -36.49
C GLN A 208 68.68 50.09 -37.95
N ILE A 209 68.12 49.12 -38.68
CA ILE A 209 68.41 48.93 -40.11
C ILE A 209 68.02 50.18 -40.92
N GLN A 210 66.89 50.81 -40.62
CA GLN A 210 66.47 52.05 -41.29
C GLN A 210 67.44 53.22 -41.02
N ALA A 211 67.89 53.37 -39.78
CA ALA A 211 68.89 54.37 -39.43
C ALA A 211 70.24 54.11 -40.13
N ASP A 212 70.65 52.84 -40.21
CA ASP A 212 71.86 52.43 -40.91
C ASP A 212 71.75 52.70 -42.42
N ILE A 213 70.61 52.41 -43.05
CA ILE A 213 70.32 52.76 -44.45
C ILE A 213 70.47 54.27 -44.67
N HIS A 214 69.85 55.10 -43.81
CA HIS A 214 69.93 56.55 -43.94
C HIS A 214 71.37 57.07 -43.82
N ASN A 215 72.16 56.49 -42.92
CA ASN A 215 73.58 56.83 -42.78
C ASN A 215 74.38 56.39 -44.01
N MET A 216 74.13 55.18 -44.54
CA MET A 216 74.78 54.69 -45.76
C MET A 216 74.48 55.60 -46.96
N GLU A 217 73.22 56.00 -47.14
CA GLU A 217 72.80 56.96 -48.18
C GLU A 217 73.47 58.32 -48.06
N ARG A 218 73.87 58.74 -46.84
CA ARG A 218 74.47 60.05 -46.58
C ARG A 218 75.99 60.08 -46.75
N TYR A 219 76.66 59.00 -46.36
CA TYR A 219 78.12 58.97 -46.24
C TYR A 219 78.82 58.13 -47.31
N LEU A 220 78.09 57.24 -48.01
CA LEU A 220 78.65 56.35 -49.03
C LEU A 220 78.24 56.73 -50.46
N SER A 221 77.48 57.81 -50.62
CA SER A 221 77.05 58.39 -51.91
C SER A 221 78.02 59.44 -52.41
#